data_AF-A0A493TMW1-F1
#
_entry.id   AF-A0A493TMW1-F1
#
_cell.length_a   1.000
_cell.length_b   1.000
_cell.length_c   1.000
_cell.angle_alpha   90.00
_cell.angle_beta   90.00
_cell.angle_gamma   90.00
#
_symmetry.space_group_name_H-M   'P 1'
#
loop_
_entity.id
_entity.type
_entity.pdbx_description
1 polymer ?
#
loop_
_entity_poly.entity_id
_entity_poly.type
_entity_poly.pdbx_seq_one_letter_code
_entity_poly.pdbx_strand_id
1 'polypeptide(L)'
;SMSTRERIKKFICLALQSFRRFRNSLSERFHQLWLWHKTLKIIGGEFGTSVLSYFIFLKWLLSFNIFSFLINFSFITVPQFIAAEPNNLSFTGLELLTGAGYFQQTALYYGFYTNATISKTENGASYNMQLAYIFTVGMYFVICLLILLISMAKSFCRNFINPQIYSGNASKLLCTWDFNITNEKAVKLKQKNLSTQIKVQNTGDAKRCSNMTDGHPAIVPPHQLTDQSVQLLLLFLCRNIILKISIIGILCYYWLDIVATSKSQCWETLIGQDIYRLILVDFIFCLLGSFFGEFLRRIIGTTVFVSLGMPEFDIARNVLDLIYAQTLTWIGILFSPLLPGIQMISFFIVFYVKKVSLMKNCQPPRQVWRAAQMTTFFMLLLFFPSLTGVLAVIAVTVWRLKPSEECGPFRGLSSMFAAVSEWIKILENYTGSKWVVWIYNNLITSELFFFILSTIFLIITYLYWQIIKGRKTMVKLLRKQIVNVSSSFTFILFKIQNMHQKAETVGSAVLGRKVTRRGSCNHDKKNHLKESGTPPYSYVSLCLHIT
;
A
#
# COMPACT_ATOMS: atom_id res chain seq x y z
N SER A 1 -37.08 31.82 -13.21
CA SER A 1 -35.88 32.04 -12.37
C SER A 1 -35.34 30.69 -11.92
N MET A 2 -34.05 30.41 -12.10
CA MET A 2 -33.47 29.11 -11.73
C MET A 2 -33.33 29.04 -10.21
N SER A 3 -34.04 28.11 -9.56
CA SER A 3 -34.04 27.90 -8.10
C SER A 3 -32.62 27.76 -7.54
N THR A 4 -32.36 28.30 -6.35
CA THR A 4 -31.08 28.23 -5.63
C THR A 4 -30.56 26.78 -5.53
N ARG A 5 -31.47 25.80 -5.47
CA ARG A 5 -31.15 24.36 -5.44
C ARG A 5 -30.55 23.84 -6.76
N GLU A 6 -31.03 24.33 -7.90
CA GLU A 6 -30.51 24.01 -9.23
C GLU A 6 -29.10 24.59 -9.43
N ARG A 7 -28.86 25.82 -8.93
CA ARG A 7 -27.53 26.45 -8.95
C ARG A 7 -26.50 25.67 -8.14
N ILE A 8 -26.87 25.20 -6.95
CA ILE A 8 -26.00 24.39 -6.08
C ILE A 8 -25.69 23.04 -6.73
N LYS A 9 -26.68 22.34 -7.29
CA LYS A 9 -26.44 21.08 -8.02
C LYS A 9 -25.50 21.27 -9.21
N LYS A 10 -25.68 22.36 -9.97
CA LYS A 10 -24.83 22.69 -11.11
C LYS A 10 -23.41 23.01 -10.67
N PHE A 11 -23.23 23.74 -9.58
CA PHE A 11 -21.92 24.05 -9.00
C PHE A 11 -21.21 22.79 -8.47
N ILE A 12 -21.91 21.92 -7.73
CA ILE A 12 -21.36 20.64 -7.25
C ILE A 12 -20.98 19.74 -8.43
N CYS A 13 -21.82 19.67 -9.46
CA CYS A 13 -21.53 18.90 -10.67
C CYS A 13 -20.29 19.43 -11.40
N LEU A 14 -20.19 20.76 -11.59
CA LEU A 14 -19.03 21.40 -12.20
C LEU A 14 -17.76 21.22 -11.37
N ALA A 15 -17.84 21.32 -10.04
CA ALA A 15 -16.72 21.08 -9.13
C ALA A 15 -16.27 19.61 -9.18
N LEU A 16 -17.19 18.65 -9.16
CA LEU A 16 -16.89 17.22 -9.30
C LEU A 16 -16.30 16.89 -10.67
N GLN A 17 -16.78 17.53 -11.74
CA GLN A 17 -16.32 17.30 -13.10
C GLN A 17 -14.97 17.98 -13.36
N SER A 18 -14.72 19.14 -12.76
CA SER A 18 -13.41 19.80 -12.72
C SER A 18 -12.40 18.98 -11.92
N PHE A 19 -12.78 18.52 -10.73
CA PHE A 19 -11.97 17.61 -9.92
C PHE A 19 -11.67 16.30 -10.65
N ARG A 20 -12.65 15.73 -11.36
CA ARG A 20 -12.45 14.52 -12.18
C ARG A 20 -11.51 14.76 -13.35
N ARG A 21 -11.61 15.91 -14.03
CA ARG A 21 -10.70 16.31 -15.12
C ARG A 21 -9.29 16.58 -14.61
N PHE A 22 -9.15 17.33 -13.50
CA PHE A 22 -7.87 17.56 -12.83
C PHE A 22 -7.24 16.24 -12.40
N ARG A 23 -8.00 15.34 -11.75
CA ARG A 23 -7.53 14.01 -11.36
C ARG A 23 -7.08 13.18 -12.56
N ASN A 24 -7.80 13.21 -13.67
CA ASN A 24 -7.42 12.48 -14.88
C ASN A 24 -6.16 13.08 -15.53
N SER A 25 -6.05 14.42 -15.60
CA SER A 25 -4.87 15.12 -16.11
C SER A 25 -3.63 14.94 -15.22
N LEU A 26 -3.81 14.93 -13.89
CA LEU A 26 -2.74 14.57 -12.95
C LEU A 26 -2.37 13.10 -13.12
N SER A 27 -3.37 12.20 -13.21
CA SER A 27 -3.14 10.77 -13.41
C SER A 27 -2.39 10.50 -14.71
N GLU A 28 -2.68 11.22 -15.79
CA GLU A 28 -1.97 11.14 -17.08
C GLU A 28 -0.55 11.68 -16.98
N ARG A 29 -0.31 12.82 -16.32
CA ARG A 29 1.05 13.32 -16.03
C ARG A 29 1.86 12.36 -15.16
N PHE A 30 1.23 11.75 -14.15
CA PHE A 30 1.83 10.69 -13.34
C PHE A 30 2.01 9.37 -14.10
N HIS A 31 1.19 9.10 -15.13
CA HIS A 31 1.36 7.94 -16.02
C HIS A 31 2.45 8.18 -17.06
N GLN A 32 2.74 9.42 -17.47
CA GLN A 32 3.88 9.79 -18.31
C GLN A 32 5.20 9.80 -17.53
N LEU A 33 5.18 10.13 -16.22
CA LEU A 33 6.30 9.93 -15.28
C LEU A 33 6.48 8.44 -14.89
N TRP A 34 6.41 7.54 -15.88
CA TRP A 34 6.44 6.09 -15.74
C TRP A 34 7.84 5.54 -15.40
N LEU A 35 8.50 6.14 -14.42
CA LEU A 35 9.72 5.62 -13.86
C LEU A 35 9.44 4.19 -13.34
N TRP A 36 10.26 3.25 -13.84
CA TRP A 36 10.38 1.87 -13.36
C TRP A 36 9.27 0.87 -13.65
N HIS A 37 8.32 1.11 -14.57
CA HIS A 37 7.35 0.04 -14.84
C HIS A 37 7.96 -1.22 -15.46
N LYS A 38 8.96 -1.07 -16.35
CA LYS A 38 9.74 -2.21 -16.85
C LYS A 38 10.38 -2.98 -15.69
N THR A 39 11.01 -2.26 -14.76
CA THR A 39 11.63 -2.83 -13.55
C THR A 39 10.62 -3.57 -12.69
N LEU A 40 9.45 -2.97 -12.42
CA LEU A 40 8.39 -3.59 -11.62
C LEU A 40 7.85 -4.86 -12.29
N LYS A 41 7.73 -4.86 -13.62
CA LYS A 41 7.30 -6.05 -14.37
C LYS A 41 8.32 -7.19 -14.28
N ILE A 42 9.61 -6.88 -14.32
CA ILE A 42 10.70 -7.86 -14.13
C ILE A 42 10.67 -8.43 -12.72
N ILE A 43 10.66 -7.56 -11.69
CA ILE A 43 10.63 -7.97 -10.28
C ILE A 43 9.40 -8.85 -10.00
N GLY A 44 8.23 -8.47 -10.51
CA GLY A 44 7.00 -9.24 -10.35
C GLY A 44 7.03 -10.59 -11.06
N GLY A 45 7.77 -10.71 -12.17
CA GLY A 45 7.95 -11.96 -12.91
C GLY A 45 8.91 -12.92 -12.24
N GLU A 46 10.00 -12.42 -11.65
CA GLU A 46 11.07 -13.25 -11.06
C GLU A 46 10.86 -13.57 -9.58
N PHE A 47 10.43 -12.59 -8.77
CA PHE A 47 10.32 -12.71 -7.31
C PHE A 47 8.87 -12.82 -6.83
N GLY A 48 7.91 -12.73 -7.75
CA GLY A 48 6.50 -12.87 -7.47
C GLY A 48 5.82 -11.57 -7.02
N THR A 49 4.52 -11.69 -6.80
CA THR A 49 3.63 -10.54 -6.62
C THR A 49 3.77 -9.89 -5.24
N SER A 50 4.25 -10.60 -4.22
CA SER A 50 4.36 -10.09 -2.84
C SER A 50 5.49 -9.06 -2.71
N VAL A 51 6.65 -9.35 -3.31
CA VAL A 51 7.78 -8.42 -3.39
C VAL A 51 7.42 -7.23 -4.27
N LEU A 52 6.69 -7.46 -5.37
CA LEU A 52 6.17 -6.38 -6.20
C LEU A 52 5.29 -5.39 -5.40
N SER A 53 4.47 -5.87 -4.45
CA SER A 53 3.64 -5.01 -3.60
C SER A 53 4.45 -4.02 -2.76
N TYR A 54 5.66 -4.39 -2.31
CA TYR A 54 6.58 -3.47 -1.62
C TYR A 54 7.02 -2.32 -2.53
N PHE A 55 7.52 -2.61 -3.73
CA PHE A 55 7.99 -1.56 -4.65
C PHE A 55 6.85 -0.68 -5.17
N ILE A 56 5.64 -1.25 -5.34
CA ILE A 56 4.44 -0.46 -5.65
C ILE A 56 4.11 0.50 -4.50
N PHE A 57 4.20 0.04 -3.26
CA PHE A 57 3.95 0.86 -2.07
C PHE A 57 5.01 1.96 -1.92
N LEU A 58 6.29 1.63 -2.07
CA LEU A 58 7.40 2.59 -2.06
C LEU A 58 7.25 3.66 -3.16
N LYS A 59 6.86 3.26 -4.38
CA LYS A 59 6.60 4.21 -5.47
C LYS A 59 5.43 5.14 -5.14
N TRP A 60 4.38 4.62 -4.51
CA TRP A 60 3.25 5.42 -4.07
C TRP A 60 3.68 6.43 -2.98
N LEU A 61 4.48 6.00 -2.00
CA LEU A 61 5.05 6.89 -0.97
C LEU A 61 5.95 7.98 -1.57
N LEU A 62 6.79 7.64 -2.54
CA LEU A 62 7.61 8.63 -3.25
C LEU A 62 6.75 9.68 -3.93
N SER A 63 5.73 9.25 -4.68
CA SER A 63 4.77 10.14 -5.34
C SER A 63 4.03 11.04 -4.34
N PHE A 64 3.71 10.49 -3.17
CA PHE A 64 3.04 11.21 -2.10
C PHE A 64 3.95 12.28 -1.45
N ASN A 65 5.23 11.97 -1.22
CA ASN A 65 6.20 12.94 -0.70
C ASN A 65 6.53 14.04 -1.71
N ILE A 66 6.57 13.75 -3.02
CA ILE A 66 6.69 14.78 -4.07
C ILE A 66 5.54 15.78 -3.96
N PHE A 67 4.31 15.28 -3.84
CA PHE A 67 3.13 16.14 -3.67
C PHE A 67 3.21 16.97 -2.37
N SER A 68 3.62 16.34 -1.28
CA SER A 68 3.81 16.99 0.01
C SER A 68 4.86 18.09 -0.03
N PHE A 69 6.00 17.84 -0.68
CA PHE A 69 7.05 18.81 -0.87
C PHE A 69 6.56 20.00 -1.69
N LEU A 70 5.86 19.77 -2.81
CA LEU A 70 5.37 20.84 -3.67
C LEU A 70 4.42 21.80 -2.94
N ILE A 71 3.50 21.28 -2.10
CA ILE A 71 2.59 22.14 -1.32
C ILE A 71 3.37 22.99 -0.31
N ASN A 72 4.18 22.35 0.54
CA ASN A 72 4.90 23.07 1.60
C ASN A 72 5.95 24.03 1.03
N PHE A 73 6.65 23.61 -0.03
CA PHE A 73 7.62 24.46 -0.71
C PHE A 73 6.94 25.69 -1.31
N SER A 74 5.83 25.52 -2.03
CA SER A 74 5.17 26.62 -2.75
C SER A 74 4.52 27.64 -1.81
N PHE A 75 3.81 27.19 -0.78
CA PHE A 75 3.03 28.09 0.08
C PHE A 75 3.81 28.59 1.30
N ILE A 76 4.72 27.80 1.87
CA ILE A 76 5.45 28.20 3.08
C ILE A 76 6.84 28.72 2.73
N THR A 77 7.57 27.97 1.93
CA THR A 77 9.01 28.22 1.74
C THR A 77 9.31 29.32 0.72
N VAL A 78 8.61 29.33 -0.43
CA VAL A 78 8.83 30.33 -1.49
C VAL A 78 8.59 31.77 -1.01
N PRO A 79 7.49 32.10 -0.30
CA PRO A 79 7.30 33.45 0.23
C PRO A 79 8.40 33.88 1.20
N GLN A 80 8.88 32.97 2.04
CA GLN A 80 9.96 33.25 2.98
C GLN A 80 11.29 33.54 2.27
N PHE A 81 11.65 32.76 1.24
CA PHE A 81 12.90 33.00 0.50
C PHE A 81 12.94 34.35 -0.21
N ILE A 82 11.78 34.90 -0.58
CA ILE A 82 11.70 36.22 -1.21
C ILE A 82 12.03 37.35 -0.22
N ALA A 83 11.79 37.14 1.08
CA ALA A 83 11.98 38.11 2.13
C ALA A 83 13.23 37.84 3.01
N ALA A 84 13.92 36.72 2.78
CA ALA A 84 15.00 36.27 3.64
C ALA A 84 16.31 37.02 3.39
N GLU A 85 17.04 37.28 4.47
CA GLU A 85 18.42 37.78 4.44
C GLU A 85 19.41 36.65 4.10
N PRO A 86 20.56 36.99 3.48
CA PRO A 86 21.59 36.00 3.16
C PRO A 86 22.20 35.38 4.42
N ASN A 87 22.43 34.07 4.39
CA ASN A 87 23.05 33.35 5.48
C ASN A 87 24.57 33.63 5.50
N ASN A 88 25.09 34.08 6.64
CA ASN A 88 26.50 34.46 6.80
C ASN A 88 27.37 33.31 7.34
N LEU A 89 26.79 32.14 7.60
CA LEU A 89 27.52 30.97 8.11
C LEU A 89 28.21 30.20 6.97
N SER A 90 29.42 29.70 7.21
CA SER A 90 30.18 28.90 6.24
C SER A 90 29.75 27.43 6.28
N PHE A 91 29.45 26.85 5.12
CA PHE A 91 29.09 25.44 5.00
C PHE A 91 30.35 24.54 4.97
N THR A 92 30.48 23.65 5.95
CA THR A 92 31.63 22.73 6.08
C THR A 92 31.32 21.27 5.67
N GLY A 93 30.04 20.95 5.45
CA GLY A 93 29.57 19.61 5.05
C GLY A 93 29.20 18.68 6.20
N LEU A 94 29.88 18.75 7.35
CA LEU A 94 29.54 17.94 8.54
C LEU A 94 28.13 18.27 9.09
N GLU A 95 27.70 19.50 8.84
CA GLU A 95 26.37 20.03 9.15
C GLU A 95 25.24 19.20 8.50
N LEU A 96 25.51 18.49 7.40
CA LEU A 96 24.53 17.60 6.78
C LEU A 96 24.19 16.40 7.68
N LEU A 97 25.14 15.94 8.50
CA LEU A 97 24.91 14.85 9.46
C LEU A 97 24.32 15.38 10.76
N THR A 98 24.77 16.55 11.21
CA THR A 98 24.34 17.12 12.49
C THR A 98 23.07 17.94 12.38
N GLY A 99 22.64 18.39 11.20
CA GLY A 99 21.50 19.29 11.03
C GLY A 99 21.60 20.63 11.80
N ALA A 100 22.79 20.96 12.31
CA ALA A 100 23.06 22.16 13.10
C ALA A 100 24.02 23.10 12.34
N GLY A 101 24.26 24.30 12.88
CA GLY A 101 25.13 25.28 12.23
C GLY A 101 24.41 25.96 11.05
N TYR A 102 24.97 25.85 9.84
CA TYR A 102 24.44 26.46 8.61
C TYR A 102 22.93 26.22 8.45
N PHE A 103 22.45 25.00 8.67
CA PHE A 103 21.03 24.65 8.50
C PHE A 103 20.09 25.36 9.48
N GLN A 104 20.58 25.79 10.65
CA GLN A 104 19.76 26.46 11.66
C GLN A 104 19.17 27.78 11.13
N GLN A 105 19.91 28.48 10.28
CA GLN A 105 19.48 29.72 9.61
C GLN A 105 18.94 29.47 8.19
N THR A 106 18.30 28.32 7.96
CA THR A 106 17.67 28.02 6.66
C THR A 106 16.19 27.74 6.80
N ALA A 107 15.45 27.87 5.70
CA ALA A 107 14.04 27.51 5.61
C ALA A 107 13.75 26.01 5.85
N LEU A 108 14.77 25.20 6.17
CA LEU A 108 14.56 23.85 6.65
C LEU A 108 13.83 23.84 7.98
N TYR A 109 14.10 24.78 8.89
CA TYR A 109 13.55 24.75 10.25
C TYR A 109 12.57 25.87 10.55
N TYR A 110 11.63 25.57 11.44
CA TYR A 110 10.57 26.45 11.90
C TYR A 110 11.06 27.83 12.36
N GLY A 111 12.19 27.91 13.07
CA GLY A 111 12.72 29.16 13.61
C GLY A 111 13.11 30.21 12.56
N PHE A 112 13.33 29.80 11.30
CA PHE A 112 13.70 30.71 10.21
C PHE A 112 12.53 31.56 9.68
N TYR A 113 11.30 31.13 9.92
CA TYR A 113 10.11 31.79 9.39
C TYR A 113 9.68 32.99 10.25
N THR A 114 9.35 34.11 9.61
CA THR A 114 9.01 35.37 10.29
C THR A 114 7.54 35.45 10.70
N ASN A 115 7.24 36.24 11.74
CA ASN A 115 5.85 36.55 12.14
C ASN A 115 5.23 37.73 11.38
N ALA A 116 6.02 38.46 10.59
CA ALA A 116 5.57 39.64 9.87
C ALA A 116 4.77 39.27 8.60
N THR A 117 3.88 40.16 8.20
CA THR A 117 3.28 40.14 6.86
C THR A 117 4.31 40.56 5.84
N ILE A 118 4.57 39.71 4.85
CA ILE A 118 5.50 40.00 3.76
C ILE A 118 4.75 40.84 2.71
N SER A 119 5.13 42.11 2.55
CA SER A 119 4.67 43.00 1.48
C SER A 119 5.88 43.41 0.62
N LYS A 120 5.82 43.10 -0.69
CA LYS A 120 6.93 43.38 -1.62
C LYS A 120 6.77 44.74 -2.35
N THR A 121 5.62 45.38 -2.21
CA THR A 121 5.24 46.61 -2.91
C THR A 121 4.27 47.38 -2.03
N GLU A 122 4.37 48.71 -1.99
CA GLU A 122 3.53 49.58 -1.15
C GLU A 122 2.01 49.36 -1.35
N ASN A 123 1.59 48.82 -2.51
CA ASN A 123 0.20 48.44 -2.83
C ASN A 123 0.01 46.95 -3.20
N GLY A 124 0.97 46.08 -2.89
CA GLY A 124 0.92 44.65 -3.20
C GLY A 124 0.06 43.85 -2.21
N ALA A 125 -0.38 42.66 -2.61
CA ALA A 125 -1.08 41.75 -1.70
C ALA A 125 -0.17 41.36 -0.53
N SER A 126 -0.61 41.64 0.70
CA SER A 126 0.11 41.28 1.92
C SER A 126 0.03 39.77 2.17
N TYR A 127 1.17 39.10 2.32
CA TYR A 127 1.22 37.68 2.64
C TYR A 127 1.42 37.48 4.14
N ASN A 128 0.37 37.09 4.85
CA ASN A 128 0.46 36.80 6.28
C ASN A 128 1.06 35.40 6.48
N MET A 129 2.30 35.34 6.97
CA MET A 129 3.02 34.09 7.16
C MET A 129 2.37 33.17 8.20
N GLN A 130 1.87 33.71 9.31
CA GLN A 130 1.23 32.92 10.38
C GLN A 130 0.02 32.14 9.87
N LEU A 131 -0.88 32.83 9.17
CA LEU A 131 -2.09 32.20 8.61
C LEU A 131 -1.75 31.26 7.45
N ALA A 132 -0.82 31.66 6.59
CA ALA A 132 -0.34 30.81 5.51
C ALA A 132 0.21 29.48 6.03
N TYR A 133 1.00 29.52 7.11
CA TYR A 133 1.60 28.35 7.72
C TYR A 133 0.52 27.38 8.24
N ILE A 134 -0.38 27.85 9.11
CA ILE A 134 -1.39 26.99 9.74
C ILE A 134 -2.42 26.45 8.72
N PHE A 135 -2.85 27.28 7.76
CA PHE A 135 -3.79 26.84 6.73
C PHE A 135 -3.13 25.88 5.74
N THR A 136 -1.87 26.10 5.35
CA THR A 136 -1.17 25.17 4.45
C THR A 136 -1.00 23.82 5.11
N VAL A 137 -0.52 23.78 6.37
CA VAL A 137 -0.35 22.53 7.11
C VAL A 137 -1.70 21.84 7.34
N GLY A 138 -2.73 22.58 7.78
CA GLY A 138 -4.08 22.04 7.98
C GLY A 138 -4.70 21.47 6.71
N MET A 139 -4.70 22.25 5.61
CA MET A 139 -5.21 21.81 4.32
C MET A 139 -4.41 20.65 3.74
N TYR A 140 -3.09 20.65 3.92
CA TYR A 140 -2.23 19.53 3.55
C TYR A 140 -2.70 18.24 4.23
N PHE A 141 -2.92 18.24 5.55
CA PHE A 141 -3.37 17.04 6.27
C PHE A 141 -4.77 16.58 5.85
N VAL A 142 -5.69 17.51 5.55
CA VAL A 142 -7.01 17.17 4.98
C VAL A 142 -6.85 16.50 3.62
N ILE A 143 -6.02 17.04 2.73
CA ILE A 143 -5.76 16.44 1.43
C ILE A 143 -5.06 15.09 1.58
N CYS A 144 -4.15 14.93 2.54
CA CYS A 144 -3.50 13.66 2.84
C CYS A 144 -4.52 12.59 3.26
N LEU A 145 -5.44 12.95 4.16
CA LEU A 145 -6.53 12.08 4.58
C LEU A 145 -7.40 11.66 3.39
N LEU A 146 -7.76 12.57 2.50
CA LEU A 146 -8.53 12.25 1.29
C LEU A 146 -7.75 11.35 0.33
N ILE A 147 -6.47 11.63 0.05
CA ILE A 147 -5.63 10.82 -0.83
C ILE A 147 -5.48 9.40 -0.28
N LEU A 148 -5.26 9.25 1.03
CA LEU A 148 -5.13 7.96 1.70
C LEU A 148 -6.45 7.18 1.67
N LEU A 149 -7.57 7.82 1.99
CA LEU A 149 -8.90 7.20 1.93
C LEU A 149 -9.23 6.71 0.51
N ILE A 150 -8.99 7.53 -0.52
CA ILE A 150 -9.21 7.17 -1.92
C ILE A 150 -8.27 6.03 -2.34
N SER A 151 -7.00 6.10 -1.93
CA SER A 151 -6.00 5.07 -2.26
C SER A 151 -6.32 3.74 -1.59
N MET A 152 -6.76 3.76 -0.33
CA MET A 152 -7.23 2.60 0.41
C MET A 152 -8.48 2.00 -0.25
N ALA A 153 -9.50 2.83 -0.56
CA ALA A 153 -10.72 2.38 -1.22
C ALA A 153 -10.41 1.75 -2.60
N LYS A 154 -9.54 2.38 -3.38
CA LYS A 154 -9.10 1.86 -4.69
C LYS A 154 -8.35 0.54 -4.56
N SER A 155 -7.42 0.44 -3.59
CA SER A 155 -6.67 -0.80 -3.33
C SER A 155 -7.61 -1.92 -2.86
N PHE A 156 -8.54 -1.62 -1.96
CA PHE A 156 -9.53 -2.58 -1.48
C PHE A 156 -10.43 -3.08 -2.61
N CYS A 157 -11.01 -2.17 -3.41
CA CYS A 157 -11.85 -2.52 -4.54
C CYS A 157 -11.10 -3.40 -5.55
N ARG A 158 -9.90 -3.02 -5.96
CA ARG A 158 -9.13 -3.77 -6.96
C ARG A 158 -8.76 -5.18 -6.50
N ASN A 159 -8.45 -5.34 -5.21
CA ASN A 159 -7.87 -6.57 -4.68
C ASN A 159 -8.90 -7.54 -4.09
N PHE A 160 -10.05 -7.06 -3.61
CA PHE A 160 -11.10 -7.90 -3.02
C PHE A 160 -12.31 -8.13 -3.94
N ILE A 161 -12.50 -7.31 -5.00
CA ILE A 161 -13.68 -7.44 -5.89
C ILE A 161 -13.36 -8.29 -7.13
N ASN A 162 -12.09 -8.55 -7.46
CA ASN A 162 -11.77 -9.31 -8.67
C ASN A 162 -12.05 -10.83 -8.46
N PRO A 163 -13.06 -11.43 -9.13
CA PRO A 163 -13.58 -12.76 -8.80
C PRO A 163 -12.70 -13.94 -9.25
N GLN A 164 -11.53 -13.70 -9.87
CA GLN A 164 -10.68 -14.75 -10.44
C GLN A 164 -10.09 -15.76 -9.44
N ILE A 165 -10.50 -15.70 -8.17
CA ILE A 165 -9.80 -16.33 -7.06
C ILE A 165 -10.33 -17.73 -6.72
N TYR A 166 -11.49 -18.18 -7.24
CA TYR A 166 -12.12 -19.41 -6.70
C TYR A 166 -12.82 -20.35 -7.68
N SER A 167 -12.42 -20.40 -8.96
CA SER A 167 -12.83 -21.49 -9.85
C SER A 167 -11.83 -22.66 -9.72
N GLY A 168 -12.31 -23.89 -9.58
CA GLY A 168 -11.48 -25.09 -9.45
C GLY A 168 -10.53 -25.28 -10.64
N ASN A 169 -9.52 -26.15 -10.51
CA ASN A 169 -8.44 -26.31 -11.50
C ASN A 169 -8.93 -26.44 -12.96
N ALA A 170 -10.04 -27.14 -13.19
CA ALA A 170 -10.63 -27.30 -14.53
C ALA A 170 -11.28 -26.01 -15.07
N SER A 171 -12.02 -25.27 -14.25
CA SER A 171 -12.63 -24.00 -14.66
C SER A 171 -11.61 -22.86 -14.75
N LYS A 172 -10.51 -22.93 -14.00
CA LYS A 172 -9.38 -22.01 -14.15
C LYS A 172 -8.64 -22.25 -15.47
N LEU A 173 -8.46 -23.50 -15.88
CA LEU A 173 -7.84 -23.84 -17.17
C LEU A 173 -8.69 -23.32 -18.34
N LEU A 174 -10.00 -23.58 -18.30
CA LEU A 174 -10.95 -23.19 -19.34
C LEU A 174 -11.14 -21.66 -19.45
N CYS A 175 -11.21 -20.94 -18.32
CA CYS A 175 -11.39 -19.48 -18.33
C CYS A 175 -10.09 -18.69 -18.55
N THR A 176 -8.90 -19.30 -18.36
CA THR A 176 -7.61 -18.63 -18.59
C THR A 176 -7.11 -18.82 -20.03
N TRP A 177 -7.63 -19.85 -20.71
CA TRP A 177 -7.36 -20.06 -22.13
C TRP A 177 -8.03 -18.96 -22.95
N ASP A 178 -7.26 -18.36 -23.85
CA ASP A 178 -7.76 -17.35 -24.78
C ASP A 178 -7.79 -17.99 -26.15
N PHE A 179 -8.99 -18.29 -26.62
CA PHE A 179 -9.23 -19.03 -27.85
C PHE A 179 -8.91 -18.22 -29.12
N ASN A 180 -8.58 -16.93 -28.97
CA ASN A 180 -8.26 -16.03 -30.09
C ASN A 180 -6.75 -15.87 -30.33
N ILE A 181 -5.90 -16.64 -29.63
CA ILE A 181 -4.44 -16.60 -29.82
C ILE A 181 -4.04 -17.54 -30.97
N THR A 182 -3.66 -16.97 -32.09
CA THR A 182 -3.17 -17.71 -33.28
C THR A 182 -1.64 -17.80 -33.35
N ASN A 183 -0.91 -17.02 -32.55
CA ASN A 183 0.56 -16.98 -32.59
C ASN A 183 1.20 -18.12 -31.77
N GLU A 184 1.91 -19.02 -32.45
CA GLU A 184 2.53 -20.21 -31.86
C GLU A 184 3.50 -19.90 -30.70
N LYS A 185 4.24 -18.78 -30.77
CA LYS A 185 5.17 -18.38 -29.70
C LYS A 185 4.43 -17.91 -28.44
N ALA A 186 3.29 -17.23 -28.62
CA ALA A 186 2.43 -16.80 -27.52
C ALA A 186 1.68 -17.99 -26.89
N VAL A 187 1.26 -18.97 -27.70
CA VAL A 187 0.67 -20.24 -27.23
C VAL A 187 1.69 -21.02 -26.40
N LYS A 188 2.92 -21.23 -26.90
CA LYS A 188 3.99 -21.93 -26.16
C LYS A 188 4.34 -21.23 -24.84
N LEU A 189 4.38 -19.90 -24.82
CA LEU A 189 4.64 -19.11 -23.61
C LEU A 189 3.50 -19.23 -22.59
N LYS A 190 2.24 -19.15 -23.04
CA LYS A 190 1.06 -19.26 -22.17
C LYS A 190 0.88 -20.68 -21.64
N GLN A 191 1.17 -21.68 -22.45
CA GLN A 191 1.22 -23.10 -22.05
C GLN A 191 2.30 -23.36 -21.00
N LYS A 192 3.52 -22.82 -21.19
CA LYS A 192 4.59 -22.89 -20.17
C LYS A 192 4.14 -22.23 -18.86
N ASN A 193 3.57 -21.03 -18.91
CA ASN A 193 3.13 -20.30 -17.72
C ASN A 193 2.01 -21.05 -16.96
N LEU A 194 1.03 -21.63 -17.68
CA LEU A 194 -0.01 -22.47 -17.10
C LEU A 194 0.55 -23.77 -16.51
N SER A 195 1.46 -24.44 -17.21
CA SER A 195 2.14 -25.64 -16.72
C SER A 195 2.92 -25.36 -15.43
N THR A 196 3.65 -24.24 -15.37
CA THR A 196 4.35 -23.81 -14.15
C THR A 196 3.38 -23.55 -13.00
N GLN A 197 2.26 -22.86 -13.24
CA GLN A 197 1.25 -22.62 -12.19
C GLN A 197 0.60 -23.92 -11.67
N ILE A 198 0.31 -24.88 -12.56
CA ILE A 198 -0.25 -26.19 -12.17
C ILE A 198 0.78 -27.03 -11.43
N LYS A 199 2.04 -27.04 -11.88
CA LYS A 199 3.12 -27.77 -11.23
C LYS A 199 3.38 -27.24 -9.82
N VAL A 200 3.38 -25.91 -9.62
CA VAL A 200 3.53 -25.27 -8.29
C VAL A 200 2.38 -25.68 -7.36
N GLN A 201 1.15 -25.73 -7.88
CA GLN A 201 -0.02 -26.14 -7.09
C GLN A 201 0.03 -27.63 -6.73
N ASN A 202 0.29 -28.51 -7.71
CA ASN A 202 0.37 -29.95 -7.51
C ASN A 202 1.55 -30.36 -6.61
N THR A 203 2.66 -29.62 -6.61
CA THR A 203 3.77 -29.87 -5.68
C THR A 203 3.38 -29.51 -4.24
N GLY A 204 2.51 -28.51 -4.06
CA GLY A 204 1.89 -28.19 -2.77
C GLY A 204 0.92 -29.29 -2.30
N ASP A 205 0.14 -29.86 -3.22
CA ASP A 205 -0.81 -30.93 -2.93
C ASP A 205 -0.13 -32.32 -2.77
N ALA A 206 1.00 -32.58 -3.43
CA ALA A 206 1.78 -33.81 -3.23
C ALA A 206 2.44 -33.85 -1.85
N LYS A 207 2.98 -32.71 -1.38
CA LYS A 207 3.45 -32.56 0.02
C LYS A 207 2.31 -32.73 1.04
N ARG A 208 1.07 -32.46 0.64
CA ARG A 208 -0.14 -32.66 1.46
C ARG A 208 -0.57 -34.13 1.53
N CYS A 209 -0.33 -34.92 0.49
CA CYS A 209 -0.63 -36.36 0.47
C CYS A 209 0.42 -37.20 1.20
N SER A 210 1.72 -36.85 1.12
CA SER A 210 2.78 -37.57 1.84
C SER A 210 2.70 -37.41 3.37
N ASN A 211 2.12 -36.31 3.86
CA ASN A 211 1.91 -36.10 5.29
C ASN A 211 0.66 -36.82 5.85
N MET A 212 -0.08 -37.53 4.99
CA MET A 212 -1.34 -38.19 5.33
C MET A 212 -1.18 -39.71 5.54
N THR A 213 0.01 -40.28 5.26
CA THR A 213 0.32 -41.70 5.42
C THR A 213 0.89 -42.09 6.78
N ASP A 214 1.32 -41.12 7.61
CA ASP A 214 1.85 -41.39 8.95
C ASP A 214 0.85 -40.99 10.06
N GLY A 215 -0.02 -41.93 10.43
CA GLY A 215 -0.49 -42.18 11.80
C GLY A 215 -1.32 -41.13 12.60
N HIS A 216 -2.60 -41.47 12.82
CA HIS A 216 -3.55 -41.07 13.88
C HIS A 216 -4.55 -39.90 13.67
N PRO A 217 -5.83 -40.06 14.10
CA PRO A 217 -6.93 -39.18 13.71
C PRO A 217 -7.18 -38.09 14.76
N ALA A 218 -7.05 -36.83 14.35
CA ALA A 218 -7.74 -35.70 14.98
C ALA A 218 -8.27 -34.79 13.87
N ILE A 219 -9.59 -34.79 13.72
CA ILE A 219 -10.32 -34.04 12.71
C ILE A 219 -10.24 -32.55 13.08
N VAL A 220 -9.37 -31.81 12.42
CA VAL A 220 -9.45 -30.36 12.31
C VAL A 220 -9.51 -30.00 10.83
N PRO A 221 -10.59 -29.35 10.35
CA PRO A 221 -10.76 -29.06 8.94
C PRO A 221 -9.68 -28.09 8.40
N PRO A 222 -9.27 -28.22 7.12
CA PRO A 222 -8.05 -27.61 6.55
C PRO A 222 -8.13 -26.09 6.32
N HIS A 223 -9.13 -25.41 6.88
CA HIS A 223 -9.13 -23.94 6.91
C HIS A 223 -8.13 -23.40 7.96
N GLN A 224 -7.76 -24.19 8.98
CA GLN A 224 -6.96 -23.71 10.11
C GLN A 224 -5.44 -23.70 9.87
N LEU A 225 -4.85 -24.55 9.02
CA LEU A 225 -3.38 -24.61 8.89
C LEU A 225 -2.79 -23.43 8.09
N THR A 226 -3.50 -22.94 7.06
CA THR A 226 -3.20 -21.65 6.42
C THR A 226 -3.53 -20.45 7.30
N ASP A 227 -4.44 -20.61 8.26
CA ASP A 227 -4.80 -19.57 9.22
C ASP A 227 -3.73 -19.46 10.31
N GLN A 228 -3.09 -20.56 10.71
CA GLN A 228 -2.10 -20.60 11.79
C GLN A 228 -0.76 -19.97 11.39
N SER A 229 -0.26 -20.18 10.17
CA SER A 229 0.95 -19.51 9.66
C SER A 229 0.72 -18.01 9.39
N VAL A 230 -0.48 -17.65 8.94
CA VAL A 230 -0.89 -16.25 8.70
C VAL A 230 -1.17 -15.53 10.02
N GLN A 231 -1.76 -16.20 11.02
CA GLN A 231 -1.94 -15.69 12.37
C GLN A 231 -0.60 -15.47 13.07
N LEU A 232 0.36 -16.40 12.91
CA LEU A 232 1.70 -16.25 13.46
C LEU A 232 2.43 -15.05 12.83
N LEU A 233 2.38 -14.88 11.50
CA LEU A 233 2.95 -13.72 10.83
C LEU A 233 2.23 -12.41 11.21
N LEU A 234 0.91 -12.44 11.31
CA LEU A 234 0.11 -11.29 11.75
C LEU A 234 0.47 -10.90 13.19
N LEU A 235 0.72 -11.88 14.06
CA LEU A 235 1.15 -11.66 15.44
C LEU A 235 2.57 -11.08 15.50
N PHE A 236 3.50 -11.57 14.67
CA PHE A 236 4.83 -10.96 14.54
C PHE A 236 4.75 -9.53 13.99
N LEU A 237 3.93 -9.29 12.97
CA LEU A 237 3.67 -7.96 12.41
C LEU A 237 3.08 -7.04 13.48
N CYS A 238 2.03 -7.46 14.17
CA CYS A 238 1.39 -6.70 15.25
C CYS A 238 2.40 -6.38 16.36
N ARG A 239 3.25 -7.33 16.76
CA ARG A 239 4.30 -7.08 17.75
C ARG A 239 5.27 -5.98 17.30
N ASN A 240 5.77 -6.06 16.06
CA ASN A 240 6.68 -5.04 15.51
C ASN A 240 5.99 -3.67 15.35
N ILE A 241 4.70 -3.67 14.98
CA ILE A 241 3.89 -2.45 14.88
C ILE A 241 3.74 -1.80 16.26
N ILE A 242 3.35 -2.58 17.28
CA ILE A 242 3.19 -2.08 18.65
C ILE A 242 4.50 -1.49 19.15
N LEU A 243 5.63 -2.15 18.89
CA LEU A 243 6.95 -1.69 19.29
C LEU A 243 7.34 -0.37 18.59
N LYS A 244 7.08 -0.23 17.29
CA LYS A 244 7.34 1.05 16.59
C LYS A 244 6.41 2.16 17.08
N ILE A 245 5.14 1.86 17.36
CA ILE A 245 4.19 2.83 17.94
C ILE A 245 4.63 3.26 19.34
N SER A 246 5.10 2.34 20.18
CA SER A 246 5.58 2.69 21.52
C SER A 246 6.82 3.58 21.47
N ILE A 247 7.75 3.33 20.55
CA ILE A 247 8.92 4.19 20.34
C ILE A 247 8.47 5.60 19.92
N ILE A 248 7.57 5.72 18.94
CA ILE A 248 7.05 7.04 18.52
C ILE A 248 6.32 7.71 19.67
N GLY A 249 5.51 6.99 20.46
CA GLY A 249 4.81 7.53 21.61
C GLY A 249 5.75 8.12 22.66
N ILE A 250 6.84 7.41 22.98
CA ILE A 250 7.86 7.89 23.92
C ILE A 250 8.59 9.12 23.36
N LEU A 251 8.95 9.11 22.07
CA LEU A 251 9.58 10.25 21.41
C LEU A 251 8.66 11.48 21.41
N CYS A 252 7.38 11.30 21.08
CA CYS A 252 6.40 12.38 21.14
C CYS A 252 6.22 12.91 22.56
N TYR A 253 6.18 12.05 23.58
CA TYR A 253 6.14 12.49 24.97
C TYR A 253 7.38 13.32 25.33
N TYR A 254 8.57 12.82 24.99
CA TYR A 254 9.83 13.53 25.20
C TYR A 254 9.84 14.91 24.51
N TRP A 255 9.42 14.99 23.25
CA TRP A 255 9.38 16.24 22.50
C TRP A 255 8.35 17.24 23.05
N LEU A 256 7.13 16.77 23.37
CA LEU A 256 6.03 17.66 23.73
C LEU A 256 6.00 18.05 25.22
N ASP A 257 6.56 17.24 26.11
CA ASP A 257 6.53 17.48 27.56
C ASP A 257 7.89 17.96 28.07
N ILE A 258 8.98 17.29 27.67
CA ILE A 258 10.32 17.61 28.19
C ILE A 258 10.95 18.74 27.37
N VAL A 259 11.00 18.60 26.04
CA VAL A 259 11.67 19.58 25.18
C VAL A 259 10.86 20.87 25.07
N ALA A 260 9.54 20.79 24.88
CA ALA A 260 8.71 21.99 24.76
C ALA A 260 8.60 22.80 26.07
N THR A 261 8.75 22.18 27.25
CA THR A 261 8.78 22.89 28.55
C THR A 261 10.19 23.35 28.92
N SER A 262 11.23 22.93 28.20
CA SER A 262 12.59 23.44 28.41
C SER A 262 12.67 24.92 28.02
N LYS A 263 13.40 25.74 28.80
CA LYS A 263 13.64 27.17 28.51
C LYS A 263 14.68 27.38 27.38
N SER A 264 14.71 26.49 26.39
CA SER A 264 15.57 26.67 25.21
C SER A 264 15.02 27.81 24.35
N GLN A 265 15.91 28.58 23.70
CA GLN A 265 15.53 29.77 22.91
C GLN A 265 14.54 29.44 21.77
N CYS A 266 14.60 28.21 21.23
CA CYS A 266 13.78 27.75 20.10
C CYS A 266 13.52 26.23 20.14
N TRP A 267 12.62 25.78 21.02
CA TRP A 267 12.35 24.35 21.18
C TRP A 267 11.77 23.69 19.92
N GLU A 268 10.99 24.41 19.11
CA GLU A 268 10.39 23.89 17.86
C GLU A 268 11.46 23.54 16.82
N THR A 269 12.48 24.38 16.72
CA THR A 269 13.63 24.17 15.82
C THR A 269 14.43 22.96 16.29
N LEU A 270 14.59 22.79 17.61
CA LEU A 270 15.28 21.63 18.18
C LEU A 270 14.56 20.32 17.85
N ILE A 271 13.22 20.27 17.98
CA ILE A 271 12.43 19.11 17.55
C ILE A 271 12.61 18.84 16.05
N GLY A 272 12.59 19.89 15.22
CA GLY A 272 12.86 19.77 13.79
C GLY A 272 14.24 19.16 13.49
N GLN A 273 15.28 19.57 14.22
CA GLN A 273 16.64 19.02 14.11
C GLN A 273 16.71 17.56 14.54
N ASP A 274 16.07 17.20 15.65
CA ASP A 274 16.06 15.82 16.13
C ASP A 274 15.33 14.88 15.17
N ILE A 275 14.17 15.30 14.62
CA ILE A 275 13.44 14.52 13.61
C ILE A 275 14.27 14.39 12.33
N TYR A 276 14.94 15.46 11.90
CA TYR A 276 15.85 15.44 10.76
C TYR A 276 16.97 14.40 10.96
N ARG A 277 17.66 14.46 12.10
CA ARG A 277 18.74 13.51 12.44
C ARG A 277 18.21 12.08 12.48
N LEU A 278 17.05 11.86 13.08
CA LEU A 278 16.46 10.52 13.19
C LEU A 278 16.15 9.93 11.81
N ILE A 279 15.53 10.71 10.92
CA ILE A 279 15.24 10.29 9.53
C ILE A 279 16.54 9.98 8.78
N LEU A 280 17.56 10.82 8.94
CA LEU A 280 18.84 10.66 8.24
C LEU A 280 19.61 9.44 8.76
N VAL A 281 19.68 9.25 10.07
CA VAL A 281 20.33 8.10 10.71
C VAL A 281 19.63 6.81 10.34
N ASP A 282 18.30 6.76 10.35
CA ASP A 282 17.54 5.59 9.90
C ASP A 282 17.77 5.29 8.42
N PHE A 283 17.86 6.32 7.59
CA PHE A 283 18.22 6.16 6.18
C PHE A 283 19.62 5.54 6.03
N ILE A 284 20.63 6.05 6.76
CA ILE A 284 21.98 5.48 6.76
C ILE A 284 21.97 4.02 7.23
N PHE A 285 21.30 3.71 8.35
CA PHE A 285 21.21 2.33 8.84
C PHE A 285 20.48 1.41 7.87
N CYS A 286 19.47 1.90 7.16
CA CYS A 286 18.81 1.15 6.09
C CYS A 286 19.77 0.83 4.93
N LEU A 287 20.61 1.79 4.53
CA LEU A 287 21.65 1.57 3.53
C LEU A 287 22.70 0.57 4.01
N LEU A 288 23.23 0.75 5.22
CA LEU A 288 24.23 -0.13 5.82
C LEU A 288 23.69 -1.54 6.03
N GLY A 289 22.45 -1.69 6.49
CA GLY A 289 21.79 -2.98 6.64
C GLY A 289 21.62 -3.71 5.30
N SER A 290 21.32 -2.96 4.22
CA SER A 290 21.20 -3.52 2.87
C SER A 290 22.57 -3.86 2.26
N PHE A 291 23.59 -3.04 2.49
CA PHE A 291 24.91 -3.20 1.89
C PHE A 291 25.82 -4.15 2.67
N PHE A 292 25.84 -4.10 4.00
CA PHE A 292 26.63 -4.98 4.83
C PHE A 292 25.80 -6.19 5.27
N GLY A 293 24.60 -5.98 5.82
CA GLY A 293 23.79 -7.09 6.36
C GLY A 293 23.39 -8.12 5.31
N GLU A 294 22.70 -7.69 4.25
CA GLU A 294 22.19 -8.61 3.21
C GLU A 294 23.32 -9.16 2.32
N PHE A 295 24.36 -8.37 2.03
CA PHE A 295 25.51 -8.79 1.23
C PHE A 295 26.50 -9.70 2.00
N LEU A 296 26.91 -9.34 3.22
CA LEU A 296 27.82 -10.16 4.03
C LEU A 296 27.16 -11.50 4.35
N ARG A 297 25.86 -11.50 4.69
CA ARG A 297 25.13 -12.74 4.94
C ARG A 297 25.12 -13.65 3.72
N ARG A 298 25.08 -13.10 2.51
CA ARG A 298 25.24 -13.89 1.29
C ARG A 298 26.64 -14.49 1.18
N ILE A 299 27.69 -13.69 1.34
CA ILE A 299 29.09 -14.17 1.26
C ILE A 299 29.34 -15.27 2.31
N ILE A 300 28.96 -15.02 3.56
CA ILE A 300 29.13 -15.98 4.66
C ILE A 300 28.32 -17.25 4.39
N GLY A 301 27.08 -17.11 3.91
CA GLY A 301 26.19 -18.23 3.59
C GLY A 301 26.65 -19.08 2.39
N THR A 302 27.47 -18.52 1.49
CA THR A 302 28.05 -19.27 0.36
C THR A 302 29.45 -19.80 0.62
N THR A 303 30.22 -19.17 1.49
CA THR A 303 31.67 -19.44 1.63
C THR A 303 32.04 -20.07 2.97
N VAL A 304 31.37 -19.73 4.07
CA VAL A 304 31.81 -20.11 5.43
C VAL A 304 30.82 -21.07 6.11
N PHE A 305 29.52 -20.72 6.13
CA PHE A 305 28.49 -21.53 6.78
C PHE A 305 27.31 -21.76 5.84
N VAL A 306 27.34 -22.86 5.09
CA VAL A 306 26.27 -23.23 4.14
C VAL A 306 24.92 -23.46 4.85
N SER A 307 24.94 -23.77 6.16
CA SER A 307 23.73 -23.95 6.98
C SER A 307 22.95 -22.66 7.26
N LEU A 308 23.59 -21.49 7.17
CA LEU A 308 22.98 -20.18 7.45
C LEU A 308 21.99 -19.73 6.35
N GLY A 309 22.14 -20.30 5.14
CA GLY A 309 21.28 -20.08 3.98
C GLY A 309 21.36 -18.67 3.39
N MET A 310 20.85 -18.49 2.18
CA MET A 310 20.76 -17.17 1.54
C MET A 310 19.69 -16.30 2.24
N PRO A 311 19.88 -14.97 2.34
CA PRO A 311 18.90 -14.08 2.96
C PRO A 311 17.58 -14.05 2.17
N GLU A 312 16.46 -14.18 2.89
CA GLU A 312 15.12 -13.96 2.34
C GLU A 312 14.71 -12.49 2.50
N PHE A 313 14.01 -11.95 1.50
CA PHE A 313 13.52 -10.58 1.52
C PHE A 313 12.30 -10.45 2.47
N ASP A 314 12.53 -9.94 3.69
CA ASP A 314 11.47 -9.70 4.67
C ASP A 314 10.65 -8.46 4.30
N ILE A 315 9.53 -8.69 3.61
CA ILE A 315 8.61 -7.63 3.17
C ILE A 315 8.03 -6.87 4.36
N ALA A 316 7.69 -7.58 5.44
CA ALA A 316 7.00 -7.02 6.60
C ALA A 316 7.85 -5.95 7.27
N ARG A 317 9.11 -6.28 7.57
CA ARG A 317 10.05 -5.33 8.20
C ARG A 317 10.32 -4.12 7.32
N ASN A 318 10.66 -4.36 6.05
CA ASN A 318 10.96 -3.28 5.11
C ASN A 318 9.77 -2.32 4.93
N VAL A 319 8.52 -2.82 4.89
CA VAL A 319 7.33 -1.96 4.82
C VAL A 319 7.12 -1.17 6.10
N LEU A 320 7.32 -1.79 7.27
CA LEU A 320 7.16 -1.10 8.54
C LEU A 320 8.18 0.05 8.70
N ASP A 321 9.40 -0.12 8.22
CA ASP A 321 10.39 0.95 8.22
C ASP A 321 10.00 2.09 7.26
N LEU A 322 9.39 1.79 6.11
CA LEU A 322 8.82 2.82 5.23
C LEU A 322 7.66 3.58 5.88
N ILE A 323 6.77 2.87 6.57
CA ILE A 323 5.64 3.48 7.29
C ILE A 323 6.18 4.36 8.43
N TYR A 324 7.12 3.85 9.22
CA TYR A 324 7.76 4.58 10.31
C TYR A 324 8.38 5.90 9.85
N ALA A 325 9.18 5.86 8.78
CA ALA A 325 9.80 7.06 8.21
C ALA A 325 8.75 8.06 7.69
N GLN A 326 7.65 7.57 7.11
CA GLN A 326 6.54 8.43 6.70
C GLN A 326 5.84 9.08 7.90
N THR A 327 5.63 8.34 9.00
CA THR A 327 5.04 8.87 10.23
C THR A 327 5.89 10.00 10.80
N LEU A 328 7.21 9.79 10.92
CA LEU A 328 8.14 10.81 11.40
C LEU A 328 8.13 12.06 10.52
N THR A 329 8.11 11.87 9.20
CA THR A 329 8.00 12.99 8.26
C THR A 329 6.73 13.79 8.52
N TRP A 330 5.59 13.14 8.72
CA TRP A 330 4.34 13.85 9.02
C TRP A 330 4.36 14.57 10.36
N ILE A 331 4.94 13.99 11.42
CA ILE A 331 5.14 14.68 12.71
C ILE A 331 6.01 15.92 12.50
N GLY A 332 7.09 15.77 11.72
CA GLY A 332 8.07 16.81 11.49
C GLY A 332 7.65 17.94 10.56
N ILE A 333 6.64 17.78 9.69
CA ILE A 333 6.23 18.82 8.72
C ILE A 333 5.89 20.14 9.40
N LEU A 334 5.31 20.11 10.61
CA LEU A 334 5.02 21.33 11.37
C LEU A 334 6.28 22.07 11.80
N PHE A 335 7.37 21.36 12.11
CA PHE A 335 8.63 21.91 12.61
C PHE A 335 9.68 22.11 11.52
N SER A 336 9.55 21.40 10.41
CA SER A 336 10.46 21.44 9.27
C SER A 336 9.69 21.14 7.96
N PRO A 337 9.16 22.17 7.28
CA PRO A 337 8.30 22.02 6.10
C PRO A 337 8.99 21.34 4.90
N LEU A 338 10.32 21.33 4.86
CA LEU A 338 11.12 20.75 3.78
C LEU A 338 11.51 19.28 4.01
N LEU A 339 11.15 18.68 5.15
CA LEU A 339 11.35 17.24 5.41
C LEU A 339 10.83 16.31 4.30
N PRO A 340 9.66 16.54 3.68
CA PRO A 340 9.20 15.72 2.57
C PRO A 340 10.16 15.69 1.37
N GLY A 341 10.94 16.76 1.17
CA GLY A 341 11.98 16.82 0.13
C GLY A 341 13.15 15.89 0.43
N ILE A 342 13.61 15.85 1.68
CA ILE A 342 14.63 14.90 2.15
C ILE A 342 14.10 13.48 2.01
N GLN A 343 12.86 13.24 2.47
CA GLN A 343 12.24 11.92 2.40
C GLN A 343 12.06 11.43 0.95
N MET A 344 11.75 12.33 0.01
CA MET A 344 11.70 12.03 -1.42
C MET A 344 13.06 11.50 -1.92
N ILE A 345 14.15 12.17 -1.57
CA ILE A 345 15.51 11.75 -1.96
C ILE A 345 15.85 10.39 -1.32
N SER A 346 15.58 10.25 -0.02
CA SER A 346 15.82 9.00 0.72
C SER A 346 15.05 7.82 0.11
N PHE A 347 13.75 7.97 -0.16
CA PHE A 347 12.95 6.91 -0.77
C PHE A 347 13.35 6.60 -2.22
N PHE A 348 13.82 7.58 -2.98
CA PHE A 348 14.37 7.36 -4.32
C PHE A 348 15.63 6.48 -4.25
N ILE A 349 16.55 6.78 -3.34
CA ILE A 349 17.78 5.99 -3.15
C ILE A 349 17.43 4.59 -2.63
N VAL A 350 16.58 4.49 -1.61
CA VAL A 350 16.11 3.20 -1.05
C VAL A 350 15.48 2.32 -2.13
N PHE A 351 14.73 2.89 -3.08
CA PHE A 351 14.17 2.14 -4.19
C PHE A 351 15.25 1.41 -5.00
N TYR A 352 16.33 2.10 -5.37
CA TYR A 352 17.42 1.49 -6.14
C TYR A 352 18.24 0.51 -5.30
N VAL A 353 18.54 0.85 -4.05
CA VAL A 353 19.33 -0.01 -3.16
C VAL A 353 18.58 -1.31 -2.89
N LYS A 354 17.29 -1.25 -2.56
CA LYS A 354 16.47 -2.45 -2.34
C LYS A 354 16.23 -3.23 -3.62
N LYS A 355 16.14 -2.57 -4.78
CA LYS A 355 16.12 -3.25 -6.08
C LYS A 355 17.41 -4.05 -6.28
N VAL A 356 18.58 -3.44 -6.10
CA VAL A 356 19.87 -4.12 -6.29
C VAL A 356 20.01 -5.26 -5.31
N SER A 357 19.67 -5.03 -4.03
CA SER A 357 19.76 -6.07 -3.02
C SER A 357 18.85 -7.27 -3.32
N LEU A 358 17.62 -7.02 -3.78
CA LEU A 358 16.73 -8.09 -4.22
C LEU A 358 17.31 -8.89 -5.40
N MET A 359 17.75 -8.20 -6.46
CA MET A 359 18.18 -8.83 -7.71
C MET A 359 19.52 -9.55 -7.58
N LYS A 360 20.38 -9.12 -6.64
CA LYS A 360 21.73 -9.67 -6.48
C LYS A 360 21.83 -10.56 -5.25
N ASN A 361 21.26 -10.19 -4.12
CA ASN A 361 21.57 -10.81 -2.83
C ASN A 361 20.49 -11.77 -2.30
N CYS A 362 19.22 -11.55 -2.66
CA CYS A 362 18.11 -12.32 -2.07
C CYS A 362 17.70 -13.53 -2.90
N GLN A 363 17.31 -14.62 -2.22
CA GLN A 363 16.61 -15.73 -2.86
C GLN A 363 15.11 -15.39 -3.04
N PRO A 364 14.44 -15.88 -4.11
CA PRO A 364 12.99 -15.78 -4.21
C PRO A 364 12.31 -16.35 -2.95
N PRO A 365 11.33 -15.64 -2.36
CA PRO A 365 10.71 -16.07 -1.11
C PRO A 365 10.01 -17.43 -1.27
N ARG A 366 10.30 -18.36 -0.35
CA ARG A 366 9.72 -19.72 -0.38
C ARG A 366 8.24 -19.75 -0.02
N GLN A 367 7.77 -18.78 0.76
CA GLN A 367 6.35 -18.63 1.11
C GLN A 367 5.67 -17.64 0.17
N VAL A 368 4.77 -18.18 -0.66
CA VAL A 368 3.87 -17.39 -1.51
C VAL A 368 2.76 -16.76 -0.66
N TRP A 369 3.03 -15.58 -0.12
CA TRP A 369 1.98 -14.74 0.45
C TRP A 369 1.07 -14.18 -0.64
N ARG A 370 -0.24 -14.10 -0.37
CA ARG A 370 -1.21 -13.53 -1.32
C ARG A 370 -0.99 -12.02 -1.49
N ALA A 371 -0.20 -11.67 -2.50
CA ALA A 371 0.23 -10.32 -2.81
C ALA A 371 -0.87 -9.27 -3.00
N ALA A 372 -2.04 -9.67 -3.53
CA ALA A 372 -3.14 -8.77 -3.75
C ALA A 372 -3.69 -8.20 -2.43
N GLN A 373 -3.57 -8.90 -1.29
CA GLN A 373 -4.07 -8.39 -0.01
C GLN A 373 -3.07 -7.46 0.70
N MET A 374 -1.78 -7.58 0.38
CA MET A 374 -0.70 -6.86 1.07
C MET A 374 -0.73 -5.35 0.83
N THR A 375 -0.94 -4.88 -0.40
CA THR A 375 -0.97 -3.43 -0.66
C THR A 375 -2.10 -2.74 0.10
N THR A 376 -3.25 -3.41 0.24
CA THR A 376 -4.38 -2.90 0.99
C THR A 376 -4.08 -2.85 2.49
N PHE A 377 -3.41 -3.88 3.02
CA PHE A 377 -2.95 -3.90 4.41
C PHE A 377 -1.94 -2.79 4.70
N PHE A 378 -0.97 -2.55 3.81
CA PHE A 378 0.02 -1.48 3.99
C PHE A 378 -0.63 -0.09 3.98
N MET A 379 -1.57 0.15 3.07
CA MET A 379 -2.34 1.41 3.07
C MET A 379 -3.20 1.56 4.32
N LEU A 380 -3.77 0.47 4.83
CA LEU A 380 -4.55 0.47 6.07
C LEU A 380 -3.66 0.80 7.27
N LEU A 381 -2.48 0.18 7.39
CA LEU A 381 -1.51 0.49 8.43
C LEU A 381 -0.99 1.92 8.36
N LEU A 382 -0.83 2.48 7.17
CA LEU A 382 -0.43 3.87 7.01
C LEU A 382 -1.56 4.85 7.42
N PHE A 383 -2.82 4.47 7.19
CA PHE A 383 -3.97 5.31 7.52
C PHE A 383 -4.35 5.26 9.00
N PHE A 384 -4.61 4.07 9.56
CA PHE A 384 -5.21 3.95 10.89
C PHE A 384 -4.24 4.32 12.02
N PRO A 385 -3.12 3.61 12.27
CA PRO A 385 -2.23 3.97 13.38
C PRO A 385 -1.33 5.18 13.10
N SER A 386 -0.80 5.31 11.88
CA SER A 386 0.17 6.37 11.56
C SER A 386 -0.49 7.73 11.39
N LEU A 387 -1.42 7.91 10.44
CA LEU A 387 -2.00 9.23 10.19
C LEU A 387 -2.81 9.75 11.38
N THR A 388 -3.66 8.93 12.00
CA THR A 388 -4.49 9.40 13.13
C THR A 388 -3.63 9.77 14.35
N GLY A 389 -2.56 9.00 14.63
CA GLY A 389 -1.61 9.33 15.69
C GLY A 389 -0.90 10.67 15.43
N VAL A 390 -0.49 10.93 14.19
CA VAL A 390 0.13 12.20 13.83
C VAL A 390 -0.85 13.36 13.95
N LEU A 391 -2.09 13.20 13.48
CA LEU A 391 -3.12 14.23 13.62
C LEU A 391 -3.37 14.58 15.09
N ALA A 392 -3.35 13.58 15.99
CA ALA A 392 -3.46 13.81 17.43
C ALA A 392 -2.27 14.60 17.99
N VAL A 393 -1.03 14.22 17.63
CA VAL A 393 0.19 14.93 18.03
C VAL A 393 0.16 16.38 17.56
N ILE A 394 -0.19 16.61 16.29
CA ILE A 394 -0.26 17.96 15.72
C ILE A 394 -1.38 18.77 16.36
N ALA A 395 -2.55 18.17 16.60
CA ALA A 395 -3.64 18.85 17.30
C ALA A 395 -3.22 19.29 18.71
N VAL A 396 -2.55 18.43 19.48
CA VAL A 396 -2.02 18.79 20.80
C VAL A 396 -1.00 19.93 20.68
N THR A 397 -0.06 19.86 19.73
CA THR A 397 0.95 20.92 19.54
C THR A 397 0.34 22.27 19.22
N VAL A 398 -0.63 22.32 18.29
CA VAL A 398 -1.18 23.58 17.77
C VAL A 398 -2.13 24.25 18.77
N TRP A 399 -2.89 23.46 19.54
CA TRP A 399 -3.89 23.98 20.48
C TRP A 399 -3.39 24.16 21.91
N ARG A 400 -2.46 23.33 22.40
CA ARG A 400 -2.08 23.31 23.82
C ARG A 400 -0.72 23.93 24.10
N LEU A 401 0.23 23.80 23.18
CA LEU A 401 1.60 24.26 23.44
C LEU A 401 1.75 25.74 23.09
N LYS A 402 2.47 26.43 23.97
CA LYS A 402 2.84 27.83 23.77
C LYS A 402 4.08 27.90 22.87
N PRO A 403 4.04 28.65 21.76
CA PRO A 403 5.20 28.82 20.89
C PRO A 403 6.33 29.60 21.57
N SER A 404 7.56 29.44 21.08
CA SER A 404 8.73 30.21 21.53
C SER A 404 8.56 31.72 21.34
N GLU A 405 9.11 32.51 22.27
CA GLU A 405 8.99 33.99 22.24
C GLU A 405 9.94 34.64 21.21
N GLU A 406 11.09 34.01 20.94
CA GLU A 406 12.14 34.62 20.11
C GLU A 406 12.05 34.24 18.63
N CYS A 407 11.48 33.07 18.30
CA CYS A 407 11.58 32.51 16.95
C CYS A 407 10.30 31.85 16.41
N GLY A 408 10.27 31.73 15.08
CA GLY A 408 9.18 31.15 14.33
C GLY A 408 8.03 32.11 14.04
N PRO A 409 7.06 31.67 13.23
CA PRO A 409 5.97 32.50 12.75
C PRO A 409 5.02 32.91 13.88
N PHE A 410 4.79 32.04 14.87
CA PHE A 410 3.79 32.26 15.93
C PHE A 410 4.37 32.90 17.21
N ARG A 411 5.56 33.52 17.15
CA ARG A 411 6.19 34.16 18.32
C ARG A 411 5.30 35.26 18.93
N GLY A 412 5.23 35.28 20.27
CA GLY A 412 4.40 36.23 21.03
C GLY A 412 2.93 35.82 21.20
N LEU A 413 2.49 34.69 20.63
CA LEU A 413 1.12 34.18 20.78
C LEU A 413 1.01 33.18 21.95
N SER A 414 -0.20 33.05 22.51
CA SER A 414 -0.47 32.08 23.59
C SER A 414 -0.49 30.63 23.11
N SER A 415 -0.86 30.40 21.84
CA SER A 415 -0.86 29.12 21.15
C SER A 415 -0.74 29.36 19.65
N MET A 416 -0.30 28.37 18.87
CA MET A 416 -0.25 28.51 17.41
C MET A 416 -1.66 28.75 16.82
N PHE A 417 -2.70 28.16 17.43
CA PHE A 417 -4.09 28.39 17.04
C PHE A 417 -4.59 29.82 17.34
N ALA A 418 -3.94 30.56 18.23
CA ALA A 418 -4.33 31.94 18.55
C ALA A 418 -4.24 32.88 17.32
N ALA A 419 -3.34 32.60 16.37
CA ALA A 419 -3.29 33.35 15.10
C ALA A 419 -4.62 33.25 14.32
N VAL A 420 -5.26 32.09 14.35
CA VAL A 420 -6.58 31.90 13.72
C VAL A 420 -7.65 32.65 14.50
N SER A 421 -7.65 32.55 15.83
CA SER A 421 -8.67 33.23 16.65
C SER A 421 -8.58 34.76 16.54
N GLU A 422 -7.38 35.33 16.45
CA GLU A 422 -7.16 36.75 16.18
C GLU A 422 -7.64 37.15 14.77
N TRP A 423 -7.34 36.34 13.76
CA TRP A 423 -7.83 36.58 12.40
C TRP A 423 -9.37 36.54 12.31
N ILE A 424 -10.02 35.65 13.04
CA ILE A 424 -11.49 35.59 13.11
C ILE A 424 -12.07 36.86 13.74
N LYS A 425 -11.43 37.45 14.76
CA LYS A 425 -11.87 38.73 15.32
C LYS A 425 -11.79 39.87 14.29
N ILE A 426 -10.73 39.89 13.48
CA ILE A 426 -10.61 40.87 12.39
C ILE A 426 -11.73 40.70 11.37
N LEU A 427 -12.08 39.46 11.03
CA LEU A 427 -13.17 39.14 10.08
C LEU A 427 -14.57 39.49 10.59
N GLU A 428 -14.76 39.65 11.89
CA GLU A 428 -16.05 40.05 12.47
C GLU A 428 -16.47 41.46 12.02
N ASN A 429 -15.49 42.34 11.79
CA ASN A 429 -15.72 43.71 11.32
C ASN A 429 -16.18 43.76 9.84
N TYR A 430 -15.99 42.69 9.07
CA TYR A 430 -16.35 42.63 7.66
C TYR A 430 -17.68 41.90 7.45
N THR A 431 -18.66 42.58 6.84
CA THR A 431 -20.02 42.04 6.66
C THR A 431 -20.08 40.80 5.74
N GLY A 432 -19.19 40.71 4.75
CA GLY A 432 -19.11 39.57 3.81
C GLY A 432 -18.53 38.27 4.40
N SER A 433 -17.82 38.33 5.53
CA SER A 433 -17.16 37.19 6.17
C SER A 433 -17.88 36.65 7.41
N LYS A 434 -19.05 37.20 7.75
CA LYS A 434 -19.84 36.76 8.92
C LYS A 434 -20.14 35.26 8.91
N TRP A 435 -20.27 34.63 7.74
CA TRP A 435 -20.46 33.18 7.64
C TRP A 435 -19.26 32.37 8.16
N VAL A 436 -18.03 32.87 7.97
CA VAL A 436 -16.80 32.24 8.48
C VAL A 436 -16.74 32.34 10.00
N VAL A 437 -17.05 33.52 10.54
CA VAL A 437 -17.13 33.77 11.99
C VAL A 437 -18.18 32.88 12.64
N TRP A 438 -19.35 32.75 12.01
CA TRP A 438 -20.40 31.84 12.47
C TRP A 438 -19.93 30.38 12.51
N ILE A 439 -19.24 29.90 11.47
CA ILE A 439 -18.65 28.54 11.46
C ILE A 439 -17.64 28.39 12.60
N TYR A 440 -16.76 29.36 12.80
CA TYR A 440 -15.75 29.27 13.85
C TYR A 440 -16.37 29.18 15.26
N ASN A 441 -17.31 30.09 15.58
CA ASN A 441 -17.93 30.14 16.89
C ASN A 441 -18.83 28.93 17.16
N ASN A 442 -19.59 28.48 16.15
CA ASN A 442 -20.63 27.47 16.35
C ASN A 442 -20.17 26.04 16.03
N LEU A 443 -19.14 25.87 15.19
CA LEU A 443 -18.65 24.56 14.74
C LEU A 443 -17.29 24.21 15.34
N ILE A 444 -16.29 25.10 15.21
CA ILE A 444 -14.90 24.81 15.60
C ILE A 444 -14.70 24.96 17.11
N THR A 445 -15.38 25.91 17.75
CA THR A 445 -15.30 26.09 19.21
C THR A 445 -16.16 25.06 19.95
N SER A 446 -17.17 24.50 19.29
CA SER A 446 -18.09 23.51 19.87
C SER A 446 -17.44 22.14 20.01
N GLU A 447 -17.20 21.70 21.24
CA GLU A 447 -16.68 20.35 21.54
C GLU A 447 -17.59 19.23 21.00
N LEU A 448 -18.91 19.46 21.03
CA LEU A 448 -19.93 18.52 20.54
C LEU A 448 -19.77 18.22 19.04
N PHE A 449 -19.28 19.16 18.24
CA PHE A 449 -19.10 18.94 16.81
C PHE A 449 -18.01 17.89 16.56
N PHE A 450 -16.87 18.00 17.26
CA PHE A 450 -15.80 17.00 17.15
C PHE A 450 -16.25 15.63 17.66
N PHE A 451 -17.08 15.58 18.70
CA PHE A 451 -17.66 14.34 19.19
C PHE A 451 -18.58 13.68 18.14
N ILE A 452 -19.46 14.47 17.51
CA ILE A 452 -20.33 13.99 16.42
C ILE A 452 -19.50 13.52 15.22
N LEU A 453 -18.47 14.28 14.83
CA LEU A 453 -17.59 13.93 13.73
C LEU A 453 -16.81 12.64 14.00
N SER A 454 -16.27 12.48 15.20
CA SER A 454 -15.61 11.25 15.66
C SER A 454 -16.58 10.06 15.68
N THR A 455 -17.81 10.28 16.13
CA THR A 455 -18.87 9.26 16.13
C THR A 455 -19.24 8.84 14.70
N ILE A 456 -19.37 9.77 13.77
CA ILE A 456 -19.59 9.49 12.34
C ILE A 456 -18.42 8.67 11.79
N PHE A 457 -17.18 9.02 12.12
CA PHE A 457 -16.00 8.27 11.69
C PHE A 457 -15.98 6.84 12.24
N LEU A 458 -16.37 6.65 13.50
CA LEU A 458 -16.54 5.32 14.11
C LEU A 458 -17.65 4.52 13.45
N ILE A 459 -18.80 5.13 13.17
CA ILE A 459 -19.90 4.48 12.43
C ILE A 459 -19.44 4.07 11.04
N ILE A 460 -18.77 4.96 10.30
CA ILE A 460 -18.23 4.65 8.97
C ILE A 460 -17.25 3.48 9.06
N THR A 461 -16.32 3.50 10.02
CA THR A 461 -15.35 2.42 10.23
C THR A 461 -16.04 1.10 10.58
N TYR A 462 -17.07 1.13 11.44
CA TYR A 462 -17.89 -0.01 11.78
C TYR A 462 -18.66 -0.56 10.56
N LEU A 463 -19.27 0.31 9.76
CA LEU A 463 -19.95 -0.06 8.52
C LEU A 463 -18.97 -0.69 7.53
N TYR A 464 -17.76 -0.15 7.39
CA TYR A 464 -16.71 -0.77 6.57
C TYR A 464 -16.34 -2.15 7.10
N TRP A 465 -16.17 -2.31 8.42
CA TRP A 465 -15.90 -3.60 9.02
C TRP A 465 -17.03 -4.60 8.78
N GLN A 466 -18.29 -4.16 8.88
CA GLN A 466 -19.47 -4.96 8.61
C GLN A 466 -19.56 -5.36 7.13
N ILE A 467 -19.27 -4.44 6.20
CA ILE A 467 -19.19 -4.71 4.77
C ILE A 467 -18.12 -5.78 4.49
N ILE A 468 -16.96 -5.72 5.15
CA ILE A 468 -15.90 -6.72 5.03
C ILE A 468 -16.40 -8.09 5.51
N LYS A 469 -17.10 -8.15 6.65
CA LYS A 469 -17.68 -9.38 7.20
C LYS A 469 -18.74 -9.98 6.26
N GLY A 470 -19.67 -9.16 5.77
CA GLY A 470 -20.72 -9.60 4.85
C GLY A 470 -20.17 -10.12 3.52
N ARG A 471 -19.17 -9.45 2.95
CA ARG A 471 -18.49 -9.90 1.73
C ARG A 471 -17.79 -11.25 1.92
N LYS A 472 -17.21 -11.54 3.10
CA LYS A 472 -16.64 -12.88 3.39
C LYS A 472 -17.70 -13.98 3.34
N THR A 473 -18.90 -13.71 3.86
CA THR A 473 -20.03 -14.66 3.82
C THR A 473 -20.53 -14.88 2.40
N MET A 474 -20.69 -13.80 1.62
CA MET A 474 -21.11 -13.90 0.21
C MET A 474 -20.12 -14.72 -0.63
N VAL A 475 -18.81 -14.54 -0.42
CA VAL A 475 -17.77 -15.36 -1.08
C VAL A 475 -17.90 -16.84 -0.70
N LYS A 476 -18.22 -17.16 0.57
CA LYS A 476 -18.47 -18.56 0.99
C LYS A 476 -19.67 -19.17 0.25
N LEU A 477 -20.74 -18.42 0.04
CA LEU A 477 -21.94 -18.89 -0.67
C LEU A 477 -21.68 -19.10 -2.16
N LEU A 478 -21.01 -18.14 -2.82
CA LEU A 478 -20.59 -18.26 -4.23
C LEU A 478 -19.71 -19.50 -4.47
N ARG A 479 -18.82 -19.83 -3.53
CA ARG A 479 -18.03 -21.07 -3.64
C ARG A 479 -18.90 -22.33 -3.60
N LYS A 480 -19.89 -22.38 -2.71
CA LYS A 480 -20.82 -23.52 -2.64
C LYS A 480 -21.57 -23.68 -3.96
N GLN A 481 -22.00 -22.56 -4.57
CA GLN A 481 -22.66 -22.58 -5.87
C GLN A 481 -21.73 -23.09 -6.98
N ILE A 482 -20.48 -22.63 -7.04
CA ILE A 482 -19.50 -23.09 -8.05
C ILE A 482 -19.22 -24.60 -7.90
N VAL A 483 -19.05 -25.09 -6.67
CA VAL A 483 -18.79 -26.52 -6.41
C VAL A 483 -20.00 -27.36 -6.81
N ASN A 484 -21.23 -26.91 -6.50
CA ASN A 484 -22.44 -27.61 -6.89
C ASN A 484 -22.59 -27.68 -8.41
N VAL A 485 -22.37 -26.56 -9.12
CA VAL A 485 -22.41 -26.51 -10.59
C VAL A 485 -21.36 -27.42 -11.20
N SER A 486 -20.12 -27.40 -10.68
CA SER A 486 -19.04 -28.29 -11.13
C SER A 486 -19.39 -29.77 -10.92
N SER A 487 -20.05 -30.11 -9.83
CA SER A 487 -20.54 -31.47 -9.55
C SER A 487 -21.60 -31.89 -10.57
N SER A 488 -22.57 -31.03 -10.87
CA SER A 488 -23.59 -31.27 -11.89
C SER A 488 -23.00 -31.49 -13.29
N PHE A 489 -22.00 -30.71 -13.68
CA PHE A 489 -21.30 -30.90 -14.96
C PHE A 489 -20.56 -32.25 -15.02
N THR A 490 -19.91 -32.65 -13.93
CA THR A 490 -19.21 -33.94 -13.84
C THR A 490 -20.19 -35.11 -14.00
N PHE A 491 -21.36 -35.00 -13.39
CA PHE A 491 -22.44 -35.97 -13.54
C PHE A 491 -22.97 -36.06 -14.98
N ILE A 492 -23.12 -34.92 -15.66
CA ILE A 492 -23.55 -34.88 -17.07
C ILE A 492 -22.50 -35.54 -17.98
N LEU A 493 -21.21 -35.25 -17.78
CA LEU A 493 -20.12 -35.88 -18.53
C LEU A 493 -20.11 -37.39 -18.35
N PHE A 494 -20.30 -37.87 -17.12
CA PHE A 494 -20.41 -39.30 -16.83
C PHE A 494 -21.59 -39.95 -17.58
N LYS A 495 -22.75 -39.28 -17.65
CA LYS A 495 -23.88 -39.75 -18.45
C LYS A 495 -23.55 -39.82 -19.94
N ILE A 496 -22.91 -38.78 -20.49
CA ILE A 496 -22.53 -38.75 -21.92
C ILE A 496 -21.54 -39.87 -22.24
N GLN A 497 -20.54 -40.12 -21.40
CA GLN A 497 -19.58 -41.22 -21.58
C GLN A 497 -20.26 -42.59 -21.58
N ASN A 498 -21.19 -42.82 -20.65
CA ASN A 498 -21.95 -44.07 -20.61
C ASN A 498 -22.84 -44.26 -21.85
N MET A 499 -23.41 -43.18 -22.38
CA MET A 499 -24.18 -43.23 -23.62
C MET A 499 -23.28 -43.53 -24.83
N HIS A 500 -22.07 -42.97 -24.88
CA HIS A 500 -21.09 -43.26 -25.93
C HIS A 500 -20.64 -44.73 -25.90
N GLN A 501 -20.30 -45.26 -24.72
CA GLN A 501 -19.97 -46.69 -24.55
C GLN A 501 -21.13 -47.61 -24.95
N LYS A 502 -22.37 -47.24 -24.62
CA LYS A 502 -23.56 -47.99 -25.06
C LYS A 502 -23.75 -47.94 -26.58
N ALA A 503 -23.49 -46.80 -27.21
CA ALA A 503 -23.56 -46.67 -28.66
C ALA A 503 -22.47 -47.49 -29.37
N GLU A 504 -21.24 -47.53 -28.83
CA GLU A 504 -20.14 -48.34 -29.37
C GLU A 504 -20.37 -49.85 -29.19
N THR A 505 -20.97 -50.28 -28.07
CA THR A 505 -21.34 -51.69 -27.86
C THR A 505 -22.50 -52.12 -28.76
N VAL A 506 -23.48 -51.26 -29.01
CA VAL A 506 -24.56 -51.53 -29.97
C VAL A 506 -24.04 -51.51 -31.42
N GLY A 507 -23.14 -50.58 -31.75
CA GLY A 507 -22.46 -50.54 -33.06
C GLY A 507 -21.63 -51.80 -33.31
N SER A 508 -20.90 -52.28 -32.30
CA SER A 508 -20.13 -53.53 -32.37
C SER A 508 -21.02 -54.78 -32.43
N ALA A 509 -22.19 -54.78 -31.78
CA ALA A 509 -23.17 -55.86 -31.89
C ALA A 509 -23.87 -55.91 -33.26
N VAL A 510 -24.08 -54.76 -33.90
CA VAL A 510 -24.61 -54.67 -35.27
C VAL A 510 -23.55 -55.07 -36.30
N LEU A 511 -22.27 -54.74 -36.08
CA LEU A 511 -21.16 -55.22 -36.92
C LEU A 511 -20.90 -56.73 -36.74
N GLY A 512 -21.04 -57.26 -35.51
CA GLY A 512 -20.97 -58.69 -35.21
C GLY A 512 -22.10 -59.51 -35.83
N ARG A 513 -23.28 -58.93 -36.06
CA ARG A 513 -24.38 -59.55 -36.82
C ARG A 513 -24.19 -59.51 -38.34
N LYS A 514 -23.36 -58.62 -38.87
CA LYS A 514 -23.01 -58.61 -40.31
C LYS A 514 -21.87 -59.57 -40.66
N VAL A 515 -21.06 -59.99 -39.69
CA VAL A 515 -19.94 -60.93 -39.92
C VAL A 515 -20.37 -62.42 -39.83
N THR A 516 -21.59 -62.73 -39.36
CA THR A 516 -22.11 -64.11 -39.31
C THR A 516 -22.74 -64.60 -40.63
N ARG A 517 -22.43 -63.96 -41.76
CA ARG A 517 -22.67 -64.49 -43.12
C ARG A 517 -21.45 -64.32 -44.03
N ARG A 518 -20.33 -64.95 -43.68
CA ARG A 518 -19.39 -65.57 -44.64
C ARG A 518 -18.36 -66.38 -43.85
N GLY A 519 -18.24 -67.65 -44.20
CA GLY A 519 -17.57 -68.66 -43.41
C GLY A 519 -16.06 -68.76 -43.57
N SER A 520 -15.52 -69.62 -42.69
CA SER A 520 -14.39 -70.54 -42.85
C SER A 520 -13.00 -69.97 -43.21
N CYS A 521 -12.05 -70.00 -42.26
CA CYS A 521 -10.94 -70.97 -42.20
C CYS A 521 -9.82 -70.55 -41.22
N ASN A 522 -9.46 -71.52 -40.36
CA ASN A 522 -8.14 -71.92 -39.83
C ASN A 522 -7.12 -71.00 -39.11
N HIS A 523 -6.59 -71.63 -38.04
CA HIS A 523 -5.25 -71.62 -37.42
C HIS A 523 -4.83 -70.62 -36.31
N ASP A 524 -4.75 -71.21 -35.10
CA ASP A 524 -3.67 -71.25 -34.10
C ASP A 524 -3.33 -70.11 -33.10
N LYS A 525 -3.54 -70.47 -31.82
CA LYS A 525 -2.72 -70.33 -30.59
C LYS A 525 -1.99 -69.03 -30.21
N LYS A 526 -2.53 -68.43 -29.13
CA LYS A 526 -1.96 -68.17 -27.77
C LYS A 526 -0.62 -67.43 -27.54
N ASN A 527 -0.73 -66.48 -26.60
CA ASN A 527 0.19 -65.96 -25.57
C ASN A 527 1.12 -64.76 -25.90
N HIS A 528 0.91 -63.60 -25.26
CA HIS A 528 1.59 -63.21 -24.00
C HIS A 528 1.20 -61.80 -23.50
N LEU A 529 1.14 -61.68 -22.16
CA LEU A 529 1.07 -60.46 -21.34
C LEU A 529 2.07 -59.35 -21.73
N LYS A 530 1.65 -58.08 -21.57
CA LYS A 530 2.23 -57.19 -20.54
C LYS A 530 1.43 -55.90 -20.35
N GLU A 531 0.95 -55.71 -19.11
CA GLU A 531 0.73 -54.40 -18.52
C GLU A 531 2.03 -53.59 -18.51
N SER A 532 1.95 -52.29 -18.80
CA SER A 532 2.77 -51.29 -18.12
C SER A 532 2.05 -49.95 -18.15
N GLY A 533 1.92 -49.36 -16.96
CA GLY A 533 1.06 -48.23 -16.68
C GLY A 533 1.47 -46.92 -17.36
N THR A 534 0.47 -46.05 -17.51
CA THR A 534 0.67 -44.66 -17.94
C THR A 534 -0.12 -43.69 -17.04
N PRO A 535 0.44 -42.51 -16.71
CA PRO A 535 0.02 -41.65 -15.60
C PRO A 535 -1.00 -40.57 -16.07
N PRO A 536 -1.43 -39.60 -15.23
CA PRO A 536 -2.68 -38.86 -15.41
C PRO A 536 -2.51 -37.71 -16.42
N TYR A 537 -2.62 -38.02 -17.72
CA TYR A 537 -2.60 -37.02 -18.80
C TYR A 537 -3.94 -36.90 -19.55
N SER A 538 -5.01 -37.55 -19.07
CA SER A 538 -6.28 -37.66 -19.79
C SER A 538 -7.09 -36.36 -19.93
N TYR A 539 -6.77 -35.28 -19.19
CA TYR A 539 -7.58 -34.05 -19.26
C TYR A 539 -7.17 -33.10 -20.40
N VAL A 540 -5.94 -33.20 -20.91
CA VAL A 540 -5.46 -32.33 -22.00
C VAL A 540 -5.85 -32.89 -23.36
N SER A 541 -5.82 -34.22 -23.51
CA SER A 541 -6.18 -34.88 -24.78
C SER A 541 -7.68 -34.77 -25.10
N LEU A 542 -8.54 -34.66 -24.08
CA LEU A 542 -9.99 -34.57 -24.28
C LEU A 542 -10.43 -33.19 -24.80
N CYS A 543 -9.68 -32.11 -24.50
CA CYS A 543 -9.97 -30.79 -25.06
C CYS A 543 -9.57 -30.65 -26.54
N LEU A 544 -8.61 -31.44 -27.03
CA LEU A 544 -8.20 -31.45 -28.43
C LEU A 544 -9.12 -32.30 -29.33
N HIS A 545 -9.87 -33.24 -28.76
CA HIS A 545 -10.80 -34.07 -29.53
C HIS A 545 -12.20 -33.45 -29.73
N ILE A 546 -12.45 -32.28 -29.13
CA ILE A 546 -13.73 -31.55 -29.22
C ILE A 546 -13.65 -30.37 -30.22
N THR A 547 -12.46 -29.97 -30.64
CA THR A 547 -12.22 -29.13 -31.84
C THR A 547 -12.04 -30.02 -33.06
#